data_AF-A0A414PR85-F1
#
_entry.id   AF-A0A414PR85-F1
#
_cell.length_a   1.000
_cell.length_b   1.000
_cell.length_c   1.000
_cell.angle_alpha   90.00
_cell.angle_beta   90.00
_cell.angle_gamma   90.00
#
_symmetry.space_group_name_H-M   'P 1'
#
loop_
_entity.id
_entity.type
_entity.pdbx_description
1 polymer ?
#
loop_
_entity_poly.entity_id
_entity_poly.type
_entity_poly.pdbx_seq_one_letter_code
_entity_poly.pdbx_strand_id
1 'polypeptide(L)'
;DISASLHRELKEAQIWFALLFLLRGMPFADLARLRKCDFKDGVITYRRQKTGRQIRVHVTEEAAELIRRCADRRTDSPYLLNILGDENCRFPLGRREEYRHYQQV
;
A
#
# COMPACT_ATOMS: atom_id res chain seq x y z
N ASP A 1 -10.64 26.62 -0.64
CA ASP A 1 -10.96 26.71 0.80
C ASP A 1 -9.98 25.85 1.57
N ILE A 2 -9.06 26.48 2.33
CA ILE A 2 -7.89 25.82 2.93
C ILE A 2 -8.32 24.80 4.00
N SER A 3 -9.38 25.11 4.74
CA SER A 3 -9.90 24.25 5.81
C SER A 3 -10.41 22.90 5.28
N ALA A 4 -11.09 22.91 4.14
CA ALA A 4 -11.60 21.69 3.51
C ALA A 4 -10.47 20.78 2.97
N SER A 5 -9.37 21.37 2.45
CA SER A 5 -8.20 20.60 2.00
C SER A 5 -7.50 19.94 3.18
N LEU A 6 -7.23 20.69 4.24
CA LEU A 6 -6.59 20.18 5.46
C LEU A 6 -7.39 19.05 6.10
N HIS A 7 -8.72 19.19 6.14
CA HIS A 7 -9.60 18.14 6.67
C HIS A 7 -9.53 16.85 5.84
N ARG A 8 -9.43 16.96 4.51
CA ARG A 8 -9.27 15.82 3.61
C ARG A 8 -7.93 15.11 3.83
N GLU A 9 -6.83 15.86 3.87
CA GLU A 9 -5.48 15.34 4.08
C GLU A 9 -5.37 14.62 5.43
N LEU A 10 -5.93 15.21 6.50
CA LEU A 10 -5.94 14.59 7.82
C LEU A 10 -6.73 13.28 7.82
N LYS A 11 -7.89 13.25 7.18
CA LYS A 11 -8.71 12.03 7.05
C LYS A 11 -7.97 10.94 6.27
N GLU A 12 -7.23 11.32 5.24
CA GLU A 12 -6.41 10.39 4.48
C GLU A 12 -5.26 9.81 5.33
N ALA A 13 -4.54 10.67 6.06
CA ALA A 13 -3.49 10.24 6.98
C ALA A 13 -4.01 9.29 8.07
N GLN A 14 -5.22 9.53 8.59
CA GLN A 14 -5.88 8.64 9.55
C GLN A 14 -6.16 7.25 8.94
N ILE A 15 -6.59 7.18 7.67
CA ILE A 15 -6.82 5.91 6.98
C ILE A 15 -5.50 5.15 6.80
N TRP A 16 -4.44 5.84 6.36
CA TRP A 16 -3.12 5.21 6.23
C TRP A 16 -2.61 4.69 7.57
N PHE A 17 -2.70 5.49 8.63
CA PHE A 17 -2.31 5.07 9.96
C PHE A 17 -3.11 3.86 10.46
N ALA A 18 -4.42 3.85 10.25
CA ALA A 18 -5.27 2.71 10.60
C ALA A 18 -4.86 1.44 9.86
N LEU A 19 -4.54 1.53 8.56
CA LEU A 19 -4.05 0.40 7.78
C LEU A 19 -2.71 -0.14 8.29
N LEU A 20 -1.75 0.73 8.64
CA LEU A 20 -0.48 0.29 9.23
C LEU A 20 -0.70 -0.54 10.50
N PHE A 21 -1.65 -0.13 11.35
CA PHE A 21 -1.99 -0.83 12.57
C PHE A 21 -2.73 -2.16 12.31
N LEU A 22 -3.83 -2.11 11.54
CA LEU A 22 -4.67 -3.28 11.23
C LEU A 22 -3.88 -4.37 10.49
N LEU A 23 -2.90 -3.97 9.68
CA LEU A 23 -1.98 -4.87 8.98
C LEU A 23 -0.73 -5.23 9.79
N ARG A 24 -0.86 -5.29 11.13
CA ARG A 24 0.14 -5.79 12.09
C ARG A 24 1.44 -4.98 12.13
N GLY A 25 1.33 -3.65 12.06
CA GLY A 25 2.47 -2.76 12.12
C GLY A 25 3.36 -2.85 10.87
N MET A 26 2.74 -3.03 9.71
CA MET A 26 3.42 -3.02 8.41
C MET A 26 4.16 -1.68 8.24
N PRO A 27 5.42 -1.66 7.77
CA PRO A 27 6.10 -0.41 7.41
C PRO A 27 5.37 0.32 6.29
N PHE A 28 5.32 1.66 6.33
CA PHE A 28 4.63 2.45 5.30
C PHE A 28 5.20 2.22 3.89
N ALA A 29 6.51 2.03 3.76
CA ALA A 29 7.15 1.72 2.48
C ALA A 29 6.72 0.34 1.91
N ASP A 30 6.47 -0.66 2.77
CA ASP A 30 5.92 -1.96 2.37
C ASP A 30 4.44 -1.80 1.99
N LEU A 31 3.66 -1.01 2.76
CA LEU A 31 2.25 -0.72 2.49
C LEU A 31 2.08 -0.08 1.10
N ALA A 32 2.89 0.94 0.80
CA ALA A 32 2.90 1.64 -0.48
C ALA A 32 3.21 0.72 -1.67
N ARG A 33 3.95 -0.37 -1.42
CA ARG A 33 4.41 -1.33 -2.44
C ARG A 33 3.64 -2.63 -2.48
N LEU A 34 2.60 -2.79 -1.66
CA LEU A 34 1.69 -3.93 -1.80
C LEU A 34 1.16 -3.97 -3.22
N ARG A 35 1.19 -5.14 -3.85
CA ARG A 35 0.64 -5.35 -5.19
C ARG A 35 -0.70 -6.04 -5.09
N LYS A 36 -1.52 -5.90 -6.13
CA LYS A 36 -2.83 -6.56 -6.23
C LYS A 36 -2.70 -8.08 -6.09
N CYS A 37 -1.62 -8.68 -6.61
CA CYS A 37 -1.36 -10.11 -6.48
C CYS A 37 -1.01 -10.57 -5.05
N ASP A 38 -0.60 -9.65 -4.18
CA ASP A 38 -0.19 -9.94 -2.81
C ASP A 38 -1.42 -10.09 -1.88
N PHE A 39 -2.59 -9.59 -2.29
CA PHE A 39 -3.86 -9.75 -1.57
C PHE A 39 -4.75 -10.80 -2.24
N LYS A 40 -4.94 -11.95 -1.58
CA LYS A 40 -5.77 -13.07 -2.06
C LYS A 40 -6.49 -13.73 -0.90
N ASP A 41 -7.76 -14.08 -1.11
CA ASP A 41 -8.58 -14.86 -0.16
C ASP A 41 -8.55 -14.29 1.27
N GLY A 42 -8.64 -12.96 1.40
CA GLY A 42 -8.61 -12.28 2.70
C GLY A 42 -7.23 -12.24 3.37
N VAL A 43 -6.16 -12.57 2.65
CA VAL A 43 -4.78 -12.60 3.19
C VAL A 43 -3.86 -11.75 2.35
N ILE A 44 -3.09 -10.86 3.01
CA ILE A 44 -1.96 -10.18 2.42
C ILE A 44 -0.69 -10.98 2.67
N THR A 45 0.04 -11.32 1.61
CA THR A 45 1.33 -12.01 1.67
C THR A 45 2.40 -11.15 1.02
N TYR A 46 3.40 -10.73 1.79
CA TYR A 46 4.47 -9.86 1.30
C TYR A 46 5.82 -10.22 1.92
N ARG A 47 6.91 -9.67 1.37
CA ARG A 47 8.26 -9.77 1.95
C ARG A 47 8.56 -8.44 2.62
N ARG A 48 8.71 -8.44 3.94
CA ARG A 48 9.01 -7.23 4.71
C ARG A 48 10.44 -6.82 4.43
N GLN A 49 10.65 -5.66 3.82
CA GLN A 49 11.98 -5.21 3.41
C GLN A 49 12.94 -5.12 4.60
N LYS A 50 12.51 -4.52 5.71
CA LYS A 50 13.32 -4.36 6.94
C LYS A 50 13.92 -5.67 7.49
N THR A 51 13.26 -6.81 7.33
CA THR A 51 13.69 -8.08 7.93
C THR A 51 13.98 -9.17 6.89
N GLY A 52 13.67 -8.94 5.62
CA GLY A 52 13.75 -9.94 4.56
C GLY A 52 12.80 -11.13 4.73
N ARG A 53 11.90 -11.11 5.73
CA ARG A 53 11.01 -12.24 6.01
C ARG A 53 9.69 -12.11 5.26
N GLN A 54 9.17 -13.25 4.79
CA GLN A 54 7.80 -13.32 4.29
C GLN A 54 6.83 -13.25 5.47
N ILE A 55 5.82 -12.40 5.35
CA ILE A 55 4.76 -12.21 6.33
C ILE A 55 3.42 -12.47 5.65
N ARG A 56 2.53 -13.14 6.37
CA ARG A 56 1.13 -13.37 5.99
C ARG A 56 0.23 -12.72 7.03
N VAL A 57 -0.69 -11.88 6.58
CA VAL A 57 -1.60 -11.13 7.45
C VAL A 57 -3.03 -11.39 7.00
N HIS A 58 -3.87 -11.88 7.90
CA HIS A 58 -5.32 -11.92 7.67
C HIS A 58 -5.88 -10.50 7.72
N VAL A 59 -6.60 -10.13 6.67
CA VAL A 59 -7.26 -8.84 6.51
C VAL A 59 -8.64 -8.95 7.16
N THR A 60 -8.90 -8.12 8.18
CA THR A 60 -10.22 -8.01 8.79
C THR A 60 -11.17 -7.25 7.86
N GLU A 61 -12.48 -7.30 8.11
CA GLU A 61 -13.45 -6.60 7.25
C GLU A 61 -13.22 -5.09 7.26
N GLU A 62 -12.86 -4.52 8.41
CA GLU A 62 -12.55 -3.10 8.55
C GLU A 62 -11.32 -2.72 7.71
N ALA A 63 -10.27 -3.55 7.74
CA ALA A 63 -9.08 -3.34 6.92
C ALA A 63 -9.41 -3.48 5.43
N ALA A 64 -10.23 -4.46 5.05
CA ALA A 64 -10.67 -4.66 3.67
C ALA A 64 -11.46 -3.45 3.16
N GLU A 65 -12.33 -2.86 3.98
CA GLU A 65 -13.06 -1.65 3.63
C GLU A 65 -12.12 -0.46 3.38
N LEU A 66 -11.15 -0.24 4.25
CA LEU A 66 -10.16 0.82 4.06
C LEU A 66 -9.30 0.58 2.81
N ILE A 67 -8.87 -0.66 2.55
CA ILE A 67 -8.16 -1.03 1.32
C ILE A 67 -9.02 -0.70 0.09
N ARG A 68 -10.32 -1.07 0.08
CA ARG A 68 -11.22 -0.78 -1.04
C ARG A 68 -11.39 0.73 -1.28
N ARG A 69 -11.45 1.54 -0.22
CA ARG A 69 -11.56 3.01 -0.32
C ARG A 69 -10.31 3.64 -0.93
N CYS A 70 -9.15 3.07 -0.63
CA CYS A 70 -7.82 3.58 -1.00
C CYS A 70 -7.16 2.85 -2.19
N ALA A 71 -7.89 1.92 -2.82
CA ALA A 71 -7.34 1.06 -3.85
C ALA A 71 -6.89 1.85 -5.09
N ASP A 72 -5.77 1.43 -5.69
CA ASP A 72 -5.38 1.93 -7.01
C ASP A 72 -6.31 1.31 -8.07
N ARG A 73 -7.10 2.17 -8.72
CA ARG A 73 -8.10 1.79 -9.73
C ARG A 73 -7.53 1.68 -11.14
N ARG A 74 -6.28 2.10 -11.37
CA ARG A 74 -5.64 2.01 -12.68
C ARG A 74 -5.36 0.53 -13.00
N THR A 75 -5.72 0.09 -14.19
CA THR A 75 -5.60 -1.33 -14.58
C THR A 75 -4.16 -1.76 -14.86
N ASP A 76 -3.34 -0.83 -15.34
CA ASP A 76 -1.92 -0.98 -15.63
C ASP A 76 -1.04 -0.88 -14.37
N SER A 77 -1.54 -0.25 -13.30
CA SER A 77 -0.86 -0.24 -12.01
C SER A 77 -0.92 -1.61 -11.33
N PRO A 78 0.22 -2.17 -10.90
CA PRO A 78 0.26 -3.42 -10.15
C PRO A 78 0.00 -3.19 -8.65
N TYR A 79 0.07 -1.94 -8.17
CA TYR A 79 -0.04 -1.64 -6.74
C TYR A 79 -1.48 -1.77 -6.25
N LEU A 80 -1.62 -2.23 -5.01
CA LEU A 80 -2.92 -2.41 -4.35
C LEU A 80 -3.53 -1.07 -3.96
N LEU A 81 -2.70 -0.13 -3.52
CA LEU A 81 -3.10 1.17 -2.98
C LEU A 81 -2.57 2.30 -3.86
N ASN A 82 -3.35 3.37 -3.98
CA ASN A 82 -3.00 4.53 -4.81
C ASN A 82 -2.01 5.48 -4.10
N ILE A 83 -0.83 4.96 -3.73
CA ILE A 83 0.24 5.71 -3.06
C ILE A 83 1.37 6.03 -4.06
N LEU A 84 1.73 5.07 -4.90
CA LEU A 84 2.80 5.17 -5.90
C LEU A 84 2.18 5.47 -7.27
N GLY A 85 1.60 6.66 -7.40
CA GLY A 85 0.80 7.06 -8.56
C GLY A 85 1.18 8.43 -9.11
N ASP A 86 2.41 8.56 -9.61
CA ASP A 86 2.80 9.73 -10.38
C ASP A 86 3.20 9.34 -11.80
N GLU A 87 2.58 9.99 -12.78
CA GLU A 87 2.89 9.89 -14.22
C GLU A 87 4.25 10.54 -14.54
N ASN A 88 4.75 11.45 -13.69
CA ASN A 88 6.03 12.14 -13.84
C ASN A 88 7.21 11.46 -13.12
N CYS A 89 6.99 10.33 -12.46
CA CYS A 89 8.07 9.62 -11.80
C CYS A 89 9.05 9.05 -12.84
N ARG A 90 10.27 9.61 -12.87
CA ARG A 90 11.41 9.16 -13.72
C ARG A 90 11.82 7.68 -13.51
N PHE A 91 11.27 7.02 -12.51
CA PHE A 91 11.47 5.61 -12.23
C PHE A 91 10.27 4.80 -12.71
N PRO A 92 10.47 3.66 -13.38
CA PRO A 92 9.38 2.78 -13.79
C PRO A 92 8.81 2.05 -12.57
N LEU A 93 8.03 2.78 -11.77
CA LEU A 93 7.23 2.27 -10.67
C LEU A 93 6.31 1.16 -11.21
N GLY A 94 6.18 0.09 -10.44
CA GLY A 94 5.33 -1.05 -10.78
C GLY A 94 6.00 -2.14 -11.64
N ARG A 95 7.22 -1.96 -12.15
CA ARG A 95 7.93 -3.07 -12.78
C ARG A 95 8.40 -4.08 -11.73
N ARG A 96 8.45 -5.38 -12.11
CA ARG A 96 9.06 -6.44 -11.27
C ARG A 96 10.52 -6.12 -10.89
N GLU A 97 11.18 -5.25 -11.62
CA GLU A 97 12.55 -4.79 -11.36
C GLU A 97 12.60 -3.75 -10.23
N GLU A 98 11.67 -2.80 -10.17
CA GLU A 98 11.60 -1.83 -9.06
C GLU A 98 11.38 -2.53 -7.73
N TYR A 99 10.40 -3.44 -7.67
CA TYR A 99 10.14 -4.20 -6.44
C TYR A 99 11.33 -5.09 -6.06
N ARG A 100 12.05 -5.65 -7.03
CA ARG A 100 13.29 -6.41 -6.76
C ARG A 100 14.37 -5.52 -6.19
N HIS A 101 14.57 -4.33 -6.75
CA HIS A 101 15.53 -3.37 -6.25
C HIS A 101 15.18 -2.93 -4.82
N TYR A 102 13.91 -2.58 -4.56
CA TYR A 102 13.43 -2.24 -3.21
C TYR A 102 13.76 -3.31 -2.17
N GLN A 103 13.65 -4.59 -2.55
CA GLN A 103 13.94 -5.72 -1.65
C GLN A 103 15.44 -6.01 -1.44
N GLN A 104 16.34 -5.30 -2.15
CA GLN A 104 17.79 -5.46 -2.08
C GLN A 104 18.51 -4.33 -1.32
N VAL A 105 17.83 -3.19 -1.11
CA VAL A 105 18.33 -2.05 -0.30
C VAL A 105 17.98 -2.28 1.16
#